data_AF-A0A412TSF5-F1
#
_entry.id   AF-A0A412TSF5-F1
#
_cell.length_a   1.000
_cell.length_b   1.000
_cell.length_c   1.000
_cell.angle_alpha   90.00
_cell.angle_beta   90.00
_cell.angle_gamma   90.00
#
_symmetry.space_group_name_H-M   'P 1'
#
loop_
_entity.id
_entity.type
_entity.pdbx_description
1 polymer ?
#
loop_
_entity_poly.entity_id
_entity_poly.type
_entity_poly.pdbx_seq_one_letter_code
_entity_poly.pdbx_strand_id
1 'polypeptide(L)'
;MRFNLPTSILDDIVYVIAEDRNARTLWGGSRSGLSLLPDTSRTDFFYNYSSWDGGNSISYSEVNSILQDQDNNMWLGLFGGGINRVDTRRRQFNLHRLEEVKCRLSTNSVRSLLQDDEGFVWVGTDAGLLRLQVGDHYSC
;
A
#
# COMPACT_ATOMS: atom_id res chain seq x y z
N MET A 1 -26.23 15.16 -6.38
CA MET A 1 -25.61 14.27 -7.40
C MET A 1 -25.10 13.03 -6.67
N ARG A 2 -25.54 11.83 -7.04
CA ARG A 2 -24.89 10.58 -6.60
C ARG A 2 -23.78 10.29 -7.60
N PHE A 3 -22.53 10.25 -7.15
CA PHE A 3 -21.45 9.73 -7.96
C PHE A 3 -21.67 8.20 -8.07
N ASN A 4 -21.69 7.65 -9.29
CA ASN A 4 -21.70 6.21 -9.49
C ASN A 4 -20.32 5.68 -9.13
N LEU A 5 -20.14 5.32 -7.85
CA LEU A 5 -18.93 4.67 -7.37
C LEU A 5 -18.96 3.19 -7.79
N PRO A 6 -17.80 2.59 -8.13
CA PRO A 6 -17.74 1.21 -8.55
C PRO A 6 -18.15 0.28 -7.41
N THR A 7 -18.92 -0.75 -7.73
CA THR A 7 -19.34 -1.80 -6.78
C THR A 7 -18.45 -3.04 -6.85
N SER A 8 -17.29 -2.92 -7.50
CA SER A 8 -16.32 -4.01 -7.69
C SER A 8 -14.90 -3.54 -7.47
N ILE A 9 -14.04 -4.50 -7.14
CA ILE A 9 -12.58 -4.35 -7.09
C ILE A 9 -11.99 -4.18 -8.51
N LEU A 10 -10.71 -3.81 -8.58
CA LEU A 10 -10.00 -3.53 -9.84
C LEU A 10 -9.66 -4.77 -10.67
N ASP A 11 -9.47 -5.93 -10.05
CA ASP A 11 -9.00 -7.16 -10.71
C ASP A 11 -9.51 -8.37 -9.95
N ASP A 12 -9.71 -9.48 -10.66
CA ASP A 12 -10.10 -10.77 -10.06
C ASP A 12 -8.88 -11.53 -9.49
N ILE A 13 -7.65 -11.10 -9.83
CA ILE A 13 -6.42 -11.62 -9.22
C ILE A 13 -5.97 -10.72 -8.07
N VAL A 14 -6.37 -11.12 -6.87
CA VAL A 14 -6.02 -10.46 -5.60
C VAL A 14 -4.79 -11.14 -4.99
N TYR A 15 -3.78 -10.34 -4.65
CA TYR A 15 -2.54 -10.81 -4.03
C TYR A 15 -2.53 -10.68 -2.53
N VAL A 16 -3.17 -9.63 -2.01
CA VAL A 16 -3.11 -9.30 -0.59
C VAL A 16 -4.38 -8.61 -0.16
N ILE A 17 -4.83 -8.94 1.05
CA ILE A 17 -5.90 -8.23 1.74
C ILE A 17 -5.36 -7.85 3.12
N ALA A 18 -5.51 -6.58 3.49
CA ALA A 18 -5.16 -6.07 4.80
C ALA A 18 -6.27 -5.18 5.33
N GLU A 19 -6.42 -5.12 6.65
CA GLU A 19 -7.34 -4.20 7.29
C GLU A 19 -6.57 -2.99 7.83
N ASP A 20 -6.96 -1.79 7.41
CA ASP A 20 -6.68 -0.60 8.20
C ASP A 20 -7.66 -0.56 9.37
N ARG A 21 -7.19 -1.01 10.53
CA ARG A 21 -7.99 -1.11 11.75
C ARG A 21 -8.46 0.24 12.30
N ASN A 22 -7.83 1.36 11.91
CA ASN A 22 -8.24 2.68 12.39
C ASN A 22 -9.45 3.21 11.62
N ALA A 23 -9.38 3.12 10.29
CA ALA A 23 -10.47 3.54 9.42
C ALA A 23 -11.51 2.42 9.19
N ARG A 24 -11.29 1.21 9.73
CA ARG A 24 -12.10 0.01 9.48
C ARG A 24 -12.33 -0.22 7.99
N THR A 25 -11.26 -0.08 7.22
CA THR A 25 -11.27 -0.16 5.76
C THR A 25 -10.47 -1.39 5.35
N LEU A 26 -11.03 -2.22 4.46
CA LEU A 26 -10.27 -3.31 3.84
C LEU A 26 -9.53 -2.79 2.62
N TRP A 27 -8.26 -3.17 2.51
CA TRP A 27 -7.35 -2.81 1.44
C TRP A 27 -7.02 -4.08 0.66
N GLY A 28 -7.40 -4.12 -0.62
CA GLY A 28 -7.10 -5.21 -1.54
C GLY A 28 -6.04 -4.80 -2.54
N GLY A 29 -4.89 -5.45 -2.50
CA GLY A 29 -3.84 -5.31 -3.51
C GLY A 29 -3.97 -6.36 -4.60
N SER A 30 -3.85 -5.94 -5.85
CA SER A 30 -4.06 -6.77 -7.04
C SER A 30 -3.04 -6.45 -8.13
N ARG A 31 -3.14 -7.14 -9.28
CA ARG A 31 -2.37 -6.83 -10.49
C ARG A 31 -2.65 -5.46 -11.10
N SER A 32 -3.84 -4.92 -10.87
CA SER A 32 -4.31 -3.68 -11.50
C SER A 32 -4.32 -2.49 -10.55
N GLY A 33 -4.03 -2.71 -9.27
CA GLY A 33 -3.80 -1.66 -8.30
C GLY A 33 -4.37 -1.99 -6.93
N LEU A 34 -4.82 -0.95 -6.23
CA LEU A 34 -5.41 -1.01 -4.89
C LEU A 34 -6.91 -0.74 -4.95
N SER A 35 -7.68 -1.59 -4.30
CA SER A 35 -9.11 -1.38 -4.04
C SER A 35 -9.33 -1.23 -2.54
N LEU A 36 -10.05 -0.19 -2.13
CA LEU A 36 -10.43 0.06 -0.75
C LEU A 36 -11.92 -0.12 -0.56
N LEU A 37 -12.31 -0.92 0.44
CA LEU A 37 -13.70 -1.07 0.88
C LEU A 37 -13.85 -0.44 2.27
N PRO A 38 -14.39 0.79 2.35
CA PRO A 38 -14.63 1.47 3.63
C PRO A 38 -15.75 0.79 4.39
N ASP A 39 -15.65 0.68 5.71
CA ASP A 39 -16.71 0.17 6.61
C ASP A 39 -17.57 -0.93 5.97
N THR A 40 -17.05 -2.16 6.03
CA THR A 40 -17.66 -3.35 5.43
C THR A 40 -19.08 -3.63 5.92
N SER A 41 -19.54 -2.98 6.99
CA SER A 41 -20.89 -3.14 7.52
C SER A 41 -21.92 -2.18 6.91
N ARG A 42 -21.48 -1.18 6.15
CA ARG A 42 -22.32 -0.06 5.69
C ARG A 42 -22.17 0.30 4.22
N THR A 43 -21.18 -0.27 3.54
CA THR A 43 -20.75 0.20 2.23
C THR A 43 -20.64 -0.96 1.23
N ASP A 44 -21.21 -0.75 0.05
CA ASP A 44 -21.15 -1.69 -1.08
C ASP A 44 -20.37 -1.12 -2.28
N PHE A 45 -19.52 -0.11 -2.05
CA PHE A 45 -18.71 0.52 -3.09
C PHE A 45 -17.23 0.55 -2.73
N PHE A 46 -16.39 0.58 -3.77
CA PHE A 46 -14.94 0.58 -3.64
C PHE A 46 -14.34 1.92 -4.07
N TYR A 47 -13.23 2.30 -3.45
CA TYR A 47 -12.31 3.30 -4.00
C TYR A 47 -11.14 2.58 -4.67
N ASN A 48 -11.00 2.79 -5.97
CA ASN A 48 -10.00 2.12 -6.79
C ASN A 48 -8.89 3.09 -7.17
N TYR A 49 -7.65 2.66 -6.98
CA TYR A 49 -6.44 3.41 -7.30
C TYR A 49 -5.59 2.61 -8.27
N SER A 50 -5.63 3.00 -9.55
CA SER A 50 -4.85 2.40 -10.63
C SER A 50 -3.81 3.37 -11.17
N SER A 51 -2.85 2.90 -11.97
CA SER A 51 -1.85 3.75 -12.65
C SER A 51 -2.43 4.74 -13.66
N TRP A 52 -3.68 4.57 -14.08
CA TRP A 52 -4.31 5.30 -15.17
C TRP A 52 -5.12 6.54 -14.73
N ASP A 53 -5.34 6.71 -13.42
CA ASP A 53 -6.27 7.72 -12.88
C ASP A 53 -5.70 9.15 -12.72
N GLY A 54 -4.61 9.49 -13.42
CA GLY A 54 -4.20 10.87 -13.71
C GLY A 54 -3.90 11.85 -12.56
N GLY A 55 -4.03 11.47 -11.28
CA GLY A 55 -3.85 12.45 -10.19
C GLY A 55 -3.57 11.93 -8.77
N ASN A 56 -3.89 10.68 -8.44
CA ASN A 56 -3.57 10.05 -7.13
C ASN A 56 -3.17 8.58 -7.28
N SER A 57 -2.65 8.25 -8.47
CA SER A 57 -2.46 6.89 -8.94
C SER A 57 -1.23 6.24 -8.33
N ILE A 58 -1.41 5.03 -7.81
CA ILE A 58 -0.32 4.09 -7.60
C ILE A 58 0.36 3.93 -8.97
N SER A 59 1.55 4.49 -9.14
CA SER A 59 2.16 4.63 -10.47
C SER A 59 2.64 3.32 -11.10
N TYR A 60 2.48 2.21 -10.39
CA TYR A 60 2.85 0.87 -10.83
C TYR A 60 1.69 -0.07 -10.52
N SER A 61 1.37 -0.94 -11.47
CA SER A 61 0.08 -1.61 -11.52
C SER A 61 -0.13 -2.63 -10.41
N GLU A 62 0.92 -3.27 -9.90
CA GLU A 62 0.77 -4.41 -8.99
C GLU A 62 1.10 -4.06 -7.54
N VAL A 63 0.13 -4.27 -6.65
CA VAL A 63 0.29 -4.15 -5.19
C VAL A 63 0.46 -5.57 -4.63
N ASN A 64 1.70 -5.96 -4.33
CA ASN A 64 2.02 -7.33 -3.91
C ASN A 64 1.86 -7.55 -2.41
N SER A 65 2.05 -6.51 -1.61
CA SER A 65 2.01 -6.62 -0.16
C SER A 65 1.48 -5.35 0.48
N ILE A 66 0.72 -5.52 1.55
CA ILE A 66 0.18 -4.44 2.37
C ILE A 66 0.40 -4.82 3.83
N LEU A 67 0.91 -3.88 4.61
CA LEU A 67 1.20 -4.07 6.03
C LEU A 67 0.72 -2.84 6.79
N GLN A 68 -0.09 -3.05 7.84
CA GLN A 68 -0.31 -2.02 8.85
C GLN A 68 0.81 -2.13 9.90
N ASP A 69 1.57 -1.05 10.09
CA ASP A 69 2.59 -1.01 11.16
C ASP A 69 1.96 -0.70 12.54
N GLN A 70 2.77 -0.85 13.59
CA GLN A 70 2.40 -0.54 14.97
C GLN A 70 2.03 0.95 15.20
N ASP A 71 2.52 1.86 14.35
CA ASP A 71 2.21 3.29 14.37
C ASP A 71 0.98 3.66 13.53
N ASN A 72 0.25 2.65 13.04
CA ASN A 72 -0.96 2.77 12.24
C ASN A 72 -0.75 3.33 10.83
N ASN A 73 0.47 3.32 10.30
CA ASN A 73 0.70 3.58 8.89
C ASN A 73 0.42 2.33 8.06
N MET A 74 -0.15 2.53 6.88
CA MET A 74 -0.30 1.49 5.88
C MET A 74 0.88 1.53 4.91
N TRP A 75 1.64 0.46 4.86
CA TRP A 75 2.75 0.25 3.93
C TRP A 75 2.28 -0.56 2.73
N LEU A 76 2.74 -0.20 1.54
CA LEU A 76 2.43 -0.88 0.29
C LEU A 76 3.73 -1.22 -0.43
N GLY A 77 3.92 -2.51 -0.71
CA GLY A 77 5.00 -3.00 -1.54
C GLY A 77 4.50 -3.21 -2.97
N LEU A 78 5.10 -2.48 -3.91
CA LEU A 78 4.73 -2.50 -5.31
C LEU A 78 5.72 -3.31 -6.15
N PHE A 79 5.22 -3.96 -7.20
CA PHE A 79 6.10 -4.49 -8.25
C PHE A 79 6.61 -3.33 -9.13
N GLY A 80 7.93 -3.13 -9.19
CA GLY A 80 8.56 -2.04 -9.93
C GLY A 80 8.40 -0.63 -9.32
N GLY A 81 7.51 -0.45 -8.34
CA GLY A 81 7.20 0.86 -7.75
C GLY A 81 7.81 1.15 -6.39
N GLY A 82 8.52 0.19 -5.80
CA GLY A 82 9.17 0.32 -4.50
C GLY A 82 8.16 0.26 -3.35
N ILE A 83 8.44 1.04 -2.30
CA ILE A 83 7.65 1.10 -1.07
C ILE A 83 6.93 2.44 -1.00
N ASN A 84 5.63 2.38 -0.72
CA ASN A 84 4.83 3.54 -0.37
C ASN A 84 4.28 3.40 1.04
N ARG A 85 4.04 4.53 1.69
CA ARG A 85 3.41 4.61 3.00
C ARG A 85 2.25 5.59 2.98
N VAL A 86 1.16 5.25 3.66
CA VAL A 86 -0.02 6.10 3.84
C VAL A 86 -0.31 6.23 5.33
N ASP A 87 -0.40 7.46 5.83
CA ASP A 87 -0.93 7.74 7.16
C ASP A 87 -2.46 7.85 7.06
N THR A 88 -3.17 6.79 7.44
CA THR A 88 -4.63 6.71 7.30
C THR A 88 -5.38 7.50 8.37
N ARG A 89 -4.68 8.07 9.36
CA ARG A 89 -5.27 9.01 10.33
C ARG A 89 -5.57 10.36 9.68
N ARG A 90 -4.92 10.66 8.55
CA ARG A 90 -5.17 11.88 7.78
C ARG A 90 -6.43 11.72 6.93
N ARG A 91 -7.24 12.79 6.86
CA ARG A 91 -8.50 12.80 6.09
C ARG A 91 -8.33 12.58 4.58
N GLN A 92 -7.12 12.75 4.05
CA GLN A 92 -6.83 12.59 2.64
C GLN A 92 -5.91 11.39 2.45
N PHE A 93 -6.35 10.45 1.62
CA PHE A 93 -5.50 9.37 1.14
C PHE A 93 -4.35 9.98 0.33
N ASN A 94 -3.13 9.87 0.84
CA ASN A 94 -1.93 10.39 0.19
C ASN A 94 -0.82 9.34 0.28
N LEU A 95 -0.45 8.81 -0.88
CA LEU A 95 0.64 7.84 -1.03
C LEU A 95 1.97 8.58 -0.97
N HIS A 96 2.67 8.41 0.14
CA HIS A 96 4.04 8.89 0.29
C HIS A 96 5.02 7.83 -0.21
N ARG A 97 5.71 8.11 -1.31
CA ARG A 97 6.77 7.25 -1.83
C ARG A 97 8.02 7.42 -0.99
N LEU A 98 8.62 6.32 -0.55
CA LEU A 98 9.88 6.34 0.18
C LEU A 98 11.04 6.28 -0.82
N GLU A 99 11.25 7.38 -1.56
CA GLU A 99 12.29 7.48 -2.59
C GLU A 99 13.69 7.27 -2.00
N GLU A 100 13.90 7.69 -0.76
CA GLU A 100 15.16 7.49 -0.05
C GLU A 100 15.50 6.01 0.23
N VAL A 101 14.49 5.13 0.30
CA VAL A 101 14.71 3.69 0.41
C VAL A 101 15.19 3.10 -0.91
N LYS A 102 14.84 3.72 -2.06
CA LYS A 102 15.26 3.22 -3.38
C LYS A 102 16.78 3.21 -3.54
N CYS A 103 17.50 4.18 -2.97
CA CYS A 103 18.97 4.17 -2.95
C CYS A 103 19.56 2.89 -2.32
N ARG A 104 18.85 2.30 -1.36
CA ARG A 104 19.30 1.14 -0.58
C ARG A 104 18.88 -0.19 -1.20
N LEU A 105 18.03 -0.15 -2.23
CA LEU A 105 17.55 -1.31 -2.93
C LEU A 105 18.17 -1.36 -4.33
N SER A 106 18.75 -2.49 -4.70
CA SER A 106 19.19 -2.76 -6.08
C SER A 106 18.02 -3.07 -7.02
N THR A 107 16.78 -3.08 -6.52
CA THR A 107 15.54 -3.29 -7.27
C THR A 107 14.38 -2.49 -6.67
N ASN A 108 13.41 -2.11 -7.50
CA ASN A 108 12.17 -1.47 -7.03
C ASN A 108 11.01 -2.48 -6.88
N SER A 109 11.27 -3.77 -7.06
CA SER A 109 10.24 -4.81 -6.93
C SER A 109 10.17 -5.33 -5.52
N VAL A 110 9.14 -4.88 -4.79
CA VAL A 110 8.83 -5.35 -3.44
C VAL A 110 7.81 -6.48 -3.53
N ARG A 111 8.10 -7.59 -2.84
CA ARG A 111 7.30 -8.82 -2.85
C ARG A 111 6.59 -9.05 -1.52
N SER A 112 7.22 -8.70 -0.42
CA SER A 112 6.68 -8.91 0.91
C SER A 112 7.09 -7.83 1.88
N LEU A 113 6.22 -7.60 2.86
CA LEU A 113 6.43 -6.71 3.98
C LEU A 113 6.06 -7.45 5.25
N LEU A 114 6.87 -7.28 6.29
CA LEU A 114 6.61 -7.83 7.63
C LEU A 114 7.15 -6.84 8.66
N GLN A 115 6.42 -6.60 9.75
CA GLN A 115 6.99 -5.93 10.91
C GLN A 115 7.33 -6.98 11.97
N ASP A 116 8.51 -6.88 12.58
CA ASP A 116 8.88 -7.69 13.73
C ASP A 116 8.44 -7.06 15.06
N ASP A 117 8.63 -7.81 16.16
CA ASP A 117 8.24 -7.37 17.51
C ASP A 117 9.14 -6.24 18.05
N GLU A 118 10.31 -6.01 17.46
CA GLU A 118 11.19 -4.89 17.76
C GLU A 118 10.79 -3.60 17.00
N GLY A 119 9.78 -3.70 16.12
CA GLY A 119 9.24 -2.59 15.36
C GLY A 119 9.94 -2.35 14.02
N PHE A 120 10.89 -3.17 13.61
CA PHE A 120 11.52 -3.06 12.28
C PHE A 120 10.61 -3.61 11.19
N VAL A 121 10.59 -2.91 10.06
CA VAL A 121 9.93 -3.38 8.84
C VAL A 121 10.95 -4.09 7.96
N TRP A 122 10.70 -5.37 7.71
CA TRP A 122 11.41 -6.23 6.79
C TRP A 122 10.77 -6.16 5.41
N VAL A 123 11.58 -5.91 4.39
CA VAL A 123 11.18 -5.72 3.01
C VAL A 123 11.83 -6.81 2.16
N GLY A 124 11.03 -7.76 1.71
CA GLY A 124 11.45 -8.76 0.74
C GLY A 124 11.37 -8.20 -0.67
N THR A 125 12.46 -8.28 -1.41
CA THR A 125 12.58 -7.79 -2.78
C THR A 125 13.15 -8.85 -3.71
N ASP A 126 13.04 -8.63 -5.02
CA ASP A 126 13.65 -9.53 -6.03
C ASP A 126 15.18 -9.61 -5.91
N ALA A 127 15.83 -8.70 -5.18
CA ALA A 127 17.28 -8.65 -5.00
C ALA A 127 17.74 -9.00 -3.56
N GLY A 128 16.82 -9.43 -2.69
CA GLY A 128 17.12 -9.82 -1.31
C GLY A 128 16.26 -9.10 -0.28
N LEU A 129 16.78 -9.03 0.95
CA LEU A 129 16.06 -8.58 2.13
C LEU A 129 16.64 -7.27 2.66
N LEU A 130 15.76 -6.28 2.92
CA LEU A 130 16.12 -5.02 3.55
C LEU A 130 15.40 -4.87 4.88
N ARG A 131 16.10 -4.35 5.90
CA ARG A 131 15.52 -3.99 7.20
C ARG A 131 15.46 -2.47 7.36
N LEU A 132 14.30 -1.97 7.74
CA LEU A 132 13.97 -0.56 7.92
C LEU A 132 13.46 -0.32 9.35
N GLN A 133 13.79 0.84 9.92
CA GLN A 133 13.24 1.30 11.19
C GLN A 133 12.11 2.31 10.92
N VAL A 134 10.94 2.09 11.50
CA VAL A 134 9.80 2.99 11.32
C VAL A 134 10.13 4.37 11.89
N GLY A 135 9.82 5.42 11.13
CA GLY A 135 9.99 6.81 11.55
C GLY A 135 11.35 7.43 11.18
N ASP A 136 12.31 6.64 10.70
CA ASP A 136 13.60 7.17 10.27
C ASP A 136 13.51 7.95 8.96
N HIS A 137 14.37 8.97 8.85
CA HIS A 137 14.78 9.53 7.57
C HIS A 137 15.89 8.66 7.01
N TYR A 138 15.62 7.92 5.93
CA TYR A 138 16.68 7.16 5.27
C TYR A 138 17.51 8.14 4.44
N SER A 139 18.84 8.11 4.61
CA SER A 139 19.76 8.88 3.80
C SER A 139 20.67 7.93 3.03
N CYS A 140 20.95 8.30 1.77
CA CYS A 140 22.14 7.91 1.06
C CYS A 140 23.25 8.91 1.49
#